data_AF-L0K6I8-F1
#
_entry.id   AF-L0K6I8-F1
#
_cell.length_a   1.000
_cell.length_b   1.000
_cell.length_c   1.000
_cell.angle_alpha   90.00
_cell.angle_beta   90.00
_cell.angle_gamma   90.00
#
_symmetry.space_group_name_H-M   'P 1'
#
loop_
_entity.id
_entity.type
_entity.pdbx_description
1 polymer ?
#
loop_
_entity_poly.entity_id
_entity_poly.type
_entity_poly.pdbx_seq_one_letter_code
_entity_poly.pdbx_strand_id
1 'polypeptide(L)'
;MWDFISRLRSKTEHPEDPDPESTVDPEVAEIIAKEKWEFDRLDEQPYEHYTDALDDVERFRREERHDEAEDVLLWCLDYAEAEAELREYGEPPQAYYRHLGIVYRKDDRHEDEVEVLERYVDACDRFGGEPRAELLERLERARELAAEPRS
;
A
#
# COMPACT_ATOMS: atom_id res chain seq x y z
N MET A 1 -64.89 30.36 14.27
CA MET A 1 -63.59 30.82 13.73
C MET A 1 -62.56 29.88 14.31
N TRP A 2 -61.95 29.03 13.46
CA TRP A 2 -61.07 27.88 13.76
C TRP A 2 -61.77 26.57 14.17
N ASP A 3 -62.05 25.73 13.16
CA ASP A 3 -62.43 24.31 13.33
C ASP A 3 -61.20 23.47 13.69
N PHE A 4 -61.21 23.02 14.94
CA PHE A 4 -60.20 22.22 15.61
C PHE A 4 -60.84 20.84 15.85
N ILE A 5 -60.25 19.78 15.25
CA ILE A 5 -60.45 18.34 15.55
C ILE A 5 -61.64 17.62 14.86
N SER A 6 -61.33 16.90 13.77
CA SER A 6 -61.68 15.48 13.48
C SER A 6 -61.11 15.12 12.10
N ARG A 7 -60.35 14.05 11.90
CA ARG A 7 -60.86 12.67 11.94
C ARG A 7 -59.70 11.65 11.85
N LEU A 8 -59.76 10.65 12.72
CA LEU A 8 -58.88 9.49 12.87
C LEU A 8 -59.14 8.35 11.86
N ARG A 9 -58.10 7.50 11.67
CA ARG A 9 -58.02 6.14 11.08
C ARG A 9 -58.06 6.03 9.55
N SER A 10 -57.22 5.24 8.85
CA SER A 10 -56.44 4.05 9.24
C SER A 10 -55.43 3.66 8.14
N LYS A 11 -54.33 2.98 8.53
CA LYS A 11 -53.50 2.02 7.76
C LYS A 11 -52.66 2.65 6.62
N THR A 12 -51.38 2.33 6.42
CA THR A 12 -50.60 1.13 6.75
C THR A 12 -49.14 1.55 6.65
N GLU A 13 -48.34 1.24 7.68
CA GLU A 13 -46.88 1.27 7.57
C GLU A 13 -46.48 0.21 6.54
N HIS A 14 -45.85 0.65 5.46
CA HIS A 14 -45.08 -0.19 4.56
C HIS A 14 -43.62 0.00 4.99
N PRO A 15 -42.86 -1.05 5.30
CA PRO A 15 -41.42 -0.91 5.45
C PRO A 15 -40.88 -0.41 4.10
N GLU A 16 -40.28 0.77 4.11
CA GLU A 16 -39.58 1.28 2.94
C GLU A 16 -38.51 0.25 2.57
N ASP A 17 -38.67 -0.37 1.40
CA ASP A 17 -37.62 -1.18 0.79
C ASP A 17 -36.35 -0.30 0.77
N PRO A 18 -35.19 -0.79 1.27
CA PRO A 18 -33.97 0.01 1.27
C PRO A 18 -33.63 0.39 -0.17
N ASP A 19 -33.46 1.69 -0.39
CA ASP A 19 -33.16 2.33 -1.67
C ASP A 19 -31.89 1.70 -2.30
N PRO A 20 -31.96 1.12 -3.51
CA PRO A 20 -30.83 0.43 -4.14
C PRO A 20 -29.70 1.35 -4.62
N GLU A 21 -29.80 2.68 -4.45
CA GLU A 21 -28.75 3.65 -4.80
C GLU A 21 -28.34 4.55 -3.63
N SER A 22 -28.21 4.00 -2.41
CA SER A 22 -27.50 4.69 -1.31
C SER A 22 -26.00 4.76 -1.61
N THR A 23 -25.59 5.71 -2.46
CA THR A 23 -24.20 6.14 -2.59
C THR A 23 -23.74 6.68 -1.23
N VAL A 24 -22.93 5.89 -0.53
CA VAL A 24 -22.24 6.35 0.67
C VAL A 24 -21.45 7.60 0.28
N ASP A 25 -21.64 8.68 1.03
CA ASP A 25 -20.89 9.92 0.82
C ASP A 25 -19.37 9.58 0.77
N PRO A 26 -18.61 10.02 -0.24
CA PRO A 26 -17.18 9.76 -0.32
C PRO A 26 -16.41 10.12 0.96
N GLU A 27 -16.85 11.16 1.68
CA GLU A 27 -16.27 11.55 2.97
C GLU A 27 -16.60 10.51 4.06
N VAL A 28 -17.81 9.94 4.05
CA VAL A 28 -18.23 8.86 4.96
C VAL A 28 -17.57 7.54 4.59
N ALA A 29 -17.36 7.25 3.30
CA ALA A 29 -16.61 6.08 2.84
C ALA A 29 -15.13 6.19 3.21
N GLU A 30 -14.54 7.38 3.10
CA GLU A 30 -13.18 7.67 3.55
C GLU A 30 -13.05 7.52 5.08
N ILE A 31 -14.06 7.94 5.85
CA ILE A 31 -14.13 7.74 7.30
C ILE A 31 -14.24 6.24 7.64
N ILE A 32 -15.11 5.48 6.95
CA ILE A 32 -15.27 4.03 7.16
C ILE A 32 -14.00 3.27 6.75
N ALA A 33 -13.32 3.70 5.69
CA ALA A 33 -12.04 3.15 5.26
C ALA A 33 -10.92 3.45 6.28
N LYS A 34 -10.87 4.68 6.81
CA LYS A 34 -9.95 5.07 7.88
C LYS A 34 -10.23 4.33 9.20
N GLU A 35 -11.50 4.08 9.54
CA GLU A 35 -11.88 3.33 10.75
C GLU A 35 -11.58 1.82 10.67
N LYS A 36 -11.33 1.27 9.47
CA LYS A 36 -11.12 -0.17 9.25
C LYS A 36 -9.74 -0.56 8.76
N TRP A 37 -8.86 0.39 8.48
CA TRP A 37 -7.52 0.05 8.04
C TRP A 37 -6.61 -0.22 9.24
N GLU A 38 -6.57 -1.48 9.63
CA GLU A 38 -5.59 -1.99 10.59
C GLU A 38 -4.38 -2.48 9.80
N PHE A 39 -3.38 -1.62 9.61
CA PHE A 39 -2.06 -2.06 9.20
C PHE A 39 -1.34 -2.59 10.45
N ASP A 40 -1.22 -3.91 10.56
CA ASP A 40 -0.77 -4.59 11.78
C ASP A 40 0.64 -4.20 12.25
N ARG A 41 1.47 -3.65 11.36
CA ARG A 41 2.86 -3.29 11.62
C ARG A 41 3.05 -1.79 11.92
N LEU A 42 1.98 -1.02 12.15
CA LEU A 42 2.07 0.44 12.34
C LEU A 42 3.09 0.85 13.43
N ASP A 43 3.11 0.14 14.54
CA ASP A 43 3.96 0.46 15.71
C ASP A 43 5.41 -0.04 15.59
N GLU A 44 5.79 -0.72 14.49
CA GLU A 44 7.16 -1.24 14.33
C GLU A 44 8.18 -0.17 13.96
N GLN A 45 7.71 0.94 13.36
CA GLN A 45 8.56 2.05 12.95
C GLN A 45 8.02 3.37 13.53
N PRO A 46 8.88 4.38 13.78
CA PRO A 46 8.46 5.64 14.37
C PRO A 46 7.73 6.58 13.38
N TYR A 47 7.27 6.07 12.23
CA TYR A 47 6.65 6.85 11.16
C TYR A 47 5.15 6.65 11.16
N GLU A 48 4.40 7.73 10.96
CA GLU A 48 2.94 7.66 10.80
C GLU A 48 2.56 7.22 9.38
N HIS A 49 3.43 7.50 8.40
CA HIS A 49 3.21 7.15 7.01
C HIS A 49 4.52 6.73 6.32
N TYR A 50 4.43 5.83 5.33
CA TYR A 50 5.61 5.31 4.61
C TYR A 50 6.45 6.39 3.89
N THR A 51 5.85 7.53 3.54
CA THR A 51 6.56 8.66 2.92
C THR A 51 7.44 9.42 3.90
N ASP A 52 7.14 9.37 5.20
CA ASP A 52 7.90 10.08 6.23
C ASP A 52 9.25 9.41 6.50
N ALA A 53 9.38 8.15 6.09
CA ALA A 53 10.60 7.35 6.23
C ALA A 53 11.69 7.70 5.20
N LEU A 54 11.39 8.45 4.15
CA LEU A 54 12.31 8.66 3.02
C LEU A 54 13.64 9.32 3.44
N ASP A 55 13.58 10.34 4.30
CA ASP A 55 14.78 11.04 4.78
C ASP A 55 15.70 10.11 5.59
N ASP A 56 15.11 9.23 6.39
CA ASP A 56 15.84 8.27 7.22
C ASP A 56 16.40 7.11 6.38
N VAL A 57 15.65 6.61 5.39
CA VAL A 57 16.15 5.65 4.39
C VAL A 57 17.36 6.23 3.64
N GLU A 58 17.28 7.48 3.19
CA GLU A 58 18.41 8.14 2.54
C GLU A 58 19.61 8.26 3.47
N ARG A 59 19.39 8.63 4.74
CA ARG A 59 20.45 8.71 5.75
C ARG A 59 21.11 7.34 5.96
N PHE A 60 20.33 6.29 6.25
CA PHE A 60 20.87 4.95 6.51
C PHE A 60 21.67 4.40 5.31
N ARG A 61 21.19 4.62 4.08
CA ARG A 61 21.91 4.21 2.86
C ARG A 61 23.23 4.96 2.64
N ARG A 62 23.35 6.21 3.09
CA ARG A 62 24.58 7.01 3.04
C ARG A 62 25.55 6.62 4.15
N GLU A 63 25.03 6.20 5.31
CA GLU A 63 25.79 5.73 6.46
C GLU A 63 26.19 4.26 6.38
N GLU A 64 25.86 3.56 5.28
CA GLU A 64 26.08 2.11 5.09
C GLU A 64 25.44 1.25 6.19
N ARG A 65 24.38 1.78 6.80
CA ARG A 65 23.53 1.12 7.80
C ARG A 65 22.45 0.33 7.07
N HIS A 66 22.89 -0.72 6.38
CA HIS A 66 22.06 -1.47 5.45
C HIS A 66 20.95 -2.26 6.14
N ASP A 67 21.20 -2.83 7.31
CA ASP A 67 20.19 -3.54 8.12
C ASP A 67 19.04 -2.59 8.51
N GLU A 68 19.34 -1.40 9.03
CA GLU A 68 18.29 -0.44 9.39
C GLU A 68 17.58 0.14 8.17
N ALA A 69 18.27 0.28 7.03
CA ALA A 69 17.63 0.67 5.79
C ALA A 69 16.66 -0.41 5.30
N GLU A 70 17.04 -1.69 5.37
CA GLU A 70 16.21 -2.84 5.01
C GLU A 70 14.94 -2.90 5.87
N ASP A 71 15.07 -2.83 7.20
CA ASP A 71 13.94 -2.89 8.13
C ASP A 71 12.88 -1.81 7.81
N VAL A 72 13.34 -0.57 7.60
CA VAL A 72 12.44 0.54 7.26
C VAL A 72 11.84 0.37 5.87
N LEU A 73 12.62 -0.07 4.88
CA LEU A 73 12.14 -0.26 3.52
C LEU A 73 11.11 -1.37 3.41
N LEU A 74 11.31 -2.50 4.10
CA LEU A 74 10.33 -3.59 4.15
C LEU A 74 9.01 -3.11 4.78
N TRP A 75 9.09 -2.33 5.85
CA TRP A 75 7.91 -1.71 6.46
C TRP A 75 7.19 -0.76 5.47
N CYS A 76 7.94 0.08 4.76
CA CYS A 76 7.38 0.97 3.72
C CYS A 76 6.68 0.19 2.61
N LEU A 77 7.23 -0.95 2.17
CA LEU A 77 6.64 -1.79 1.14
C LEU A 77 5.30 -2.36 1.61
N ASP A 78 5.26 -2.97 2.80
CA ASP A 78 4.05 -3.56 3.36
C ASP A 78 2.96 -2.50 3.56
N TYR A 79 3.33 -1.33 4.09
CA TYR A 79 2.39 -0.22 4.29
C TYR A 79 1.83 0.26 2.94
N ALA A 80 2.71 0.49 1.95
CA ALA A 80 2.29 1.02 0.66
C ALA A 80 1.42 0.03 -0.13
N GLU A 81 1.70 -1.28 -0.07
CA GLU A 81 0.85 -2.30 -0.67
C GLU A 81 -0.52 -2.40 0.03
N ALA A 82 -0.54 -2.33 1.37
CA ALA A 82 -1.80 -2.32 2.13
C ALA A 82 -2.64 -1.07 1.81
N GLU A 83 -2.00 0.08 1.60
CA GLU A 83 -2.67 1.31 1.21
C GLU A 83 -3.21 1.24 -0.22
N ALA A 84 -2.44 0.70 -1.17
CA ALA A 84 -2.86 0.49 -2.56
C ALA A 84 -4.08 -0.43 -2.63
N GLU A 85 -4.10 -1.51 -1.82
CA GLU A 85 -5.24 -2.40 -1.70
C GLU A 85 -6.49 -1.70 -1.16
N LEU A 86 -6.35 -0.86 -0.12
CA LEU A 86 -7.49 -0.16 0.48
C LEU A 86 -8.10 0.88 -0.46
N ARG A 87 -7.26 1.65 -1.16
CA ARG A 87 -7.70 2.81 -1.93
C ARG A 87 -7.96 2.50 -3.41
N GLU A 88 -7.77 1.24 -3.82
CA GLU A 88 -7.85 0.80 -5.22
C GLU A 88 -7.00 1.70 -6.14
N TYR A 89 -5.90 2.23 -5.61
CA TYR A 89 -4.92 2.96 -6.40
C TYR A 89 -4.14 1.97 -7.27
N GLY A 90 -3.52 2.48 -8.33
CA GLY A 90 -2.68 1.67 -9.22
C GLY A 90 -1.43 1.13 -8.53
N GLU A 91 -0.35 0.94 -9.29
CA GLU A 91 0.91 0.39 -8.77
C GLU A 91 1.43 1.08 -7.49
N PRO A 92 1.95 0.33 -6.51
CA PRO A 92 2.58 0.90 -5.32
C PRO A 92 3.84 1.68 -5.71
N PRO A 93 4.28 2.64 -4.87
CA PRO A 93 5.42 3.49 -5.19
C PRO A 93 6.70 2.67 -5.41
N GLN A 94 7.21 2.71 -6.63
CA GLN A 94 8.34 1.90 -7.07
C GLN A 94 9.67 2.27 -6.36
N ALA A 95 9.74 3.46 -5.76
CA ALA A 95 10.95 3.98 -5.13
C ALA A 95 11.48 3.07 -4.02
N TYR A 96 10.60 2.49 -3.20
CA TYR A 96 11.00 1.64 -2.06
C TYR A 96 11.57 0.30 -2.53
N TYR A 97 10.93 -0.36 -3.51
CA TYR A 97 11.46 -1.58 -4.12
C TYR A 97 12.84 -1.33 -4.73
N ARG A 98 13.01 -0.21 -5.43
CA ARG A 98 14.30 0.19 -6.01
C ARG A 98 15.36 0.44 -4.94
N HIS A 99 15.01 1.16 -3.87
CA HIS A 99 15.96 1.44 -2.80
C HIS A 99 16.40 0.18 -2.07
N LEU A 100 15.47 -0.76 -1.83
CA LEU A 100 15.76 -2.03 -1.19
C LEU A 100 16.64 -2.91 -2.08
N GLY A 101 16.32 -2.99 -3.38
CA GLY A 101 17.19 -3.66 -4.35
C GLY A 101 18.60 -3.06 -4.42
N ILE A 102 18.76 -1.75 -4.22
CA ILE A 102 20.10 -1.12 -4.13
C ILE A 102 20.83 -1.51 -2.85
N VAL A 103 20.13 -1.61 -1.72
CA VAL A 103 20.72 -2.08 -0.45
C VAL A 103 21.25 -3.50 -0.63
N TYR A 104 20.40 -4.43 -1.09
CA TYR A 104 20.81 -5.82 -1.33
C TYR A 104 21.96 -5.96 -2.31
N ARG A 105 21.97 -5.16 -3.39
CA ARG A 105 23.06 -5.16 -4.36
C ARG A 105 24.40 -4.71 -3.78
N LYS A 106 24.40 -3.80 -2.80
CA LYS A 106 25.64 -3.34 -2.14
C LYS A 106 26.23 -4.42 -1.21
N ASP A 107 25.39 -5.30 -0.68
CA ASP A 107 25.79 -6.39 0.22
C ASP A 107 25.97 -7.73 -0.51
N ASP A 108 26.02 -7.71 -1.84
CA ASP A 108 26.11 -8.90 -2.69
C ASP A 108 24.97 -9.93 -2.44
N ARG A 109 23.84 -9.47 -1.90
CA ARG A 109 22.60 -10.24 -1.65
C ARG A 109 21.73 -10.29 -2.90
N HIS A 110 22.27 -10.85 -3.99
CA HIS A 110 21.60 -10.82 -5.29
C HIS A 110 20.29 -11.61 -5.34
N GLU A 111 20.16 -12.69 -4.55
CA GLU A 111 18.91 -13.46 -4.43
C GLU A 111 17.80 -12.57 -3.83
N ASP A 112 18.08 -11.85 -2.75
CA ASP A 112 17.11 -10.94 -2.13
C ASP A 112 16.75 -9.75 -3.05
N GLU A 113 17.72 -9.27 -3.85
CA GLU A 113 17.45 -8.28 -4.90
C GLU A 113 16.46 -8.81 -5.96
N VAL A 114 16.57 -10.08 -6.35
CA VAL A 114 15.61 -10.70 -7.27
C VAL A 114 14.24 -10.79 -6.60
N GLU A 115 14.16 -11.29 -5.37
CA GLU A 115 12.89 -11.46 -4.65
C GLU A 115 12.12 -10.15 -4.51
N VAL A 116 12.77 -9.05 -4.13
CA VAL A 116 12.08 -7.76 -3.98
C VAL A 116 11.61 -7.18 -5.32
N LEU A 117 12.37 -7.38 -6.39
CA LEU A 117 11.99 -6.89 -7.72
C LEU A 117 10.88 -7.75 -8.35
N GLU A 118 10.86 -9.05 -8.07
CA GLU A 118 9.73 -9.93 -8.43
C GLU A 118 8.47 -9.54 -7.64
N ARG A 119 8.60 -9.25 -6.34
CA ARG A 119 7.49 -8.72 -5.52
C ARG A 119 6.89 -7.45 -6.13
N TYR A 120 7.71 -6.54 -6.67
CA TYR A 120 7.21 -5.34 -7.35
C TYR A 120 6.40 -5.68 -8.61
N VAL A 121 6.88 -6.63 -9.41
CA VAL A 121 6.20 -7.09 -10.63
C VAL A 121 4.85 -7.70 -10.29
N ASP A 122 4.82 -8.56 -9.27
CA ASP A 122 3.58 -9.19 -8.78
C ASP A 122 2.61 -8.16 -8.20
N ALA A 123 3.12 -7.16 -7.48
CA ALA A 123 2.29 -6.07 -6.96
C ALA A 123 1.67 -5.25 -8.11
N CYS A 124 2.43 -4.96 -9.17
CA CYS A 124 1.87 -4.27 -10.35
C CYS A 124 0.73 -5.08 -10.99
N ASP A 125 0.92 -6.40 -11.18
CA ASP A 125 -0.13 -7.27 -11.73
C ASP A 125 -1.38 -7.29 -10.82
N ARG A 126 -1.18 -7.43 -9.51
CA ARG A 126 -2.25 -7.44 -8.50
C ARG A 126 -3.06 -6.14 -8.50
N PHE A 127 -2.41 -4.99 -8.60
CA PHE A 127 -3.04 -3.67 -8.52
C PHE A 127 -3.36 -3.05 -9.90
N GLY A 128 -3.21 -3.81 -10.99
CA GLY A 128 -3.55 -3.36 -12.35
C GLY A 128 -2.61 -2.28 -12.92
N GLY A 129 -1.38 -2.21 -12.44
CA GLY A 129 -0.30 -1.35 -12.95
C GLY A 129 0.60 -2.06 -13.97
N GLU A 130 1.63 -1.34 -14.45
CA GLU A 130 2.62 -1.90 -15.39
C GLU A 130 4.03 -1.68 -14.83
N PRO A 131 4.82 -2.75 -14.60
CA PRO A 131 6.16 -2.60 -14.05
C PRO A 131 7.04 -1.67 -14.88
N ARG A 132 7.72 -0.75 -14.22
CA ARG A 132 8.65 0.18 -14.90
C ARG A 132 9.78 -0.59 -15.59
N ALA A 133 10.05 -0.25 -16.85
CA ALA A 133 11.11 -0.86 -17.65
C ALA A 133 12.49 -0.85 -16.94
N GLU A 134 12.82 0.25 -16.25
CA GLU A 134 14.08 0.36 -15.48
C GLU A 134 14.22 -0.71 -14.37
N LEU A 135 13.11 -1.12 -13.76
CA LEU A 135 13.10 -2.15 -12.72
C LEU A 135 13.11 -3.56 -13.32
N LEU A 136 12.51 -3.75 -14.50
CA LEU A 136 12.62 -5.01 -15.25
C LEU A 136 14.05 -5.27 -15.72
N GLU A 137 14.73 -4.25 -16.27
CA GLU A 137 16.15 -4.32 -16.65
C GLU A 137 17.02 -4.63 -15.42
N ARG A 138 16.70 -4.01 -14.27
CA ARG A 138 17.40 -4.30 -13.01
C ARG A 138 17.18 -5.74 -12.56
N LEU A 139 15.94 -6.24 -12.64
CA LEU A 139 15.60 -7.62 -12.27
C LEU A 139 16.33 -8.63 -13.14
N GLU A 140 16.39 -8.41 -14.46
CA GLU A 140 17.18 -9.24 -15.37
C GLU A 140 18.65 -9.27 -14.94
N ARG A 141 19.24 -8.10 -14.66
CA ARG A 141 20.62 -8.03 -14.21
C ARG A 141 20.84 -8.68 -12.83
N ALA A 142 19.89 -8.57 -11.91
CA ALA A 142 19.97 -9.22 -10.61
C ALA A 142 19.93 -10.75 -10.74
N ARG A 143 19.08 -11.29 -11.62
CA ARG A 143 19.01 -12.73 -11.93
C ARG A 143 20.31 -13.26 -12.53
N GLU A 144 20.95 -12.50 -13.43
CA GLU A 144 22.27 -12.87 -13.97
C GLU A 144 23.30 -13.01 -12.85
N LEU A 145 23.36 -12.04 -11.94
CA LEU A 145 24.33 -12.04 -10.84
C LEU A 145 24.05 -13.11 -9.79
N ALA A 146 22.78 -13.40 -9.49
CA ALA A 146 22.42 -14.50 -8.61
C ALA A 146 22.82 -15.87 -9.19
N ALA A 147 22.86 -16.00 -10.52
CA ALA A 147 23.30 -17.22 -11.20
C ALA A 147 24.83 -17.35 -11.35
N GLU A 148 25.59 -16.27 -11.12
CA GLU A 148 27.04 -16.30 -11.19
C GLU A 148 27.62 -17.09 -9.99
N PRO A 149 28.57 -18.03 -10.21
CA PRO A 149 29.18 -18.75 -9.11
C PRO A 149 30.02 -17.79 -8.27
N ARG A 150 29.66 -17.66 -6.98
CA ARG A 150 30.46 -16.91 -6.00
C ARG A 150 31.91 -17.40 -6.04
N SER A 151 32.81 -16.57 -6.55
CA SER A 151 34.24 -16.86 -6.77
C SER A 151 35.05 -16.70 -5.49
#